data_AF-A0A7V2LBX0-F1
#
_entry.id   AF-A0A7V2LBX0-F1
#
_cell.length_a   1.000
_cell.length_b   1.000
_cell.length_c   1.000
_cell.angle_alpha   90.00
_cell.angle_beta   90.00
_cell.angle_gamma   90.00
#
_symmetry.space_group_name_H-M   'P 1'
#
loop_
_entity.id
_entity.type
_entity.pdbx_description
1 polymer ?
#
loop_
_entity_poly.entity_id
_entity_poly.type
_entity_poly.pdbx_seq_one_letter_code
_entity_poly.pdbx_strand_id
1 'polypeptide(L)'
;MMVKRRSHERGQDLVEYALLLPIFLLLVMAIVDLGRATYYYSAIHNSAREGARYGVIHPDDPAGIETVVLTKSVGLNPAFLTVTTILPDEKTIQVTVTFQFRVVTPIVGALIGSNEVTLGSRATMRIEG
;
A
#
# COMPACT_ATOMS: atom_id res chain seq x y z
N MET A 1 8.98 66.07 -12.64
CA MET A 1 9.10 64.88 -13.51
C MET A 1 8.75 63.66 -12.67
N MET A 2 7.57 63.05 -12.88
CA MET A 2 7.02 62.02 -11.98
C MET A 2 7.25 60.64 -12.59
N VAL A 3 8.25 59.91 -12.10
CA VAL A 3 8.53 58.53 -12.53
C VAL A 3 7.51 57.61 -11.89
N LYS A 4 6.50 57.20 -12.66
CA LYS A 4 5.47 56.26 -12.19
C LYS A 4 6.04 54.84 -12.24
N ARG A 5 6.51 54.31 -11.10
CA ARG A 5 6.86 52.89 -10.95
C ARG A 5 5.58 52.05 -11.03
N ARG A 6 5.16 51.67 -12.24
CA ARG A 6 4.15 50.64 -12.48
C ARG A 6 4.85 49.40 -13.00
N SER A 7 4.73 48.28 -12.29
CA SER A 7 4.90 46.87 -12.74
C SER A 7 5.59 45.93 -11.72
N HIS A 8 5.73 46.29 -10.45
CA HIS A 8 6.33 45.37 -9.45
C HIS A 8 5.31 44.40 -8.81
N GLU A 9 4.03 44.76 -8.75
CA GLU A 9 3.02 43.94 -8.04
C GLU A 9 2.65 42.66 -8.81
N ARG A 10 2.53 42.72 -10.15
CA ARG A 10 2.10 41.55 -10.96
C ARG A 10 3.13 40.41 -11.03
N GLY A 11 4.41 40.73 -10.90
CA GLY A 11 5.48 39.72 -10.89
C GLY A 11 5.68 39.07 -9.52
N GLN A 12 5.34 39.79 -8.45
CA GLN A 12 5.48 39.33 -7.08
C GLN A 12 4.49 38.20 -6.76
N ASP A 13 3.23 38.33 -7.16
CA ASP A 13 2.21 37.29 -6.97
C ASP A 13 2.62 35.96 -7.62
N LEU A 14 3.17 36.01 -8.85
CA LEU A 14 3.64 34.81 -9.56
C LEU A 14 4.78 34.11 -8.81
N VAL A 15 5.69 34.87 -8.21
CA VAL A 15 6.81 34.32 -7.42
C VAL A 15 6.30 33.68 -6.13
N GLU A 16 5.33 34.29 -5.47
CA GLU A 16 4.73 33.75 -4.24
C GLU A 16 4.04 32.40 -4.50
N TYR A 17 3.26 32.28 -5.58
CA TYR A 17 2.68 31.00 -6.01
C TYR A 17 3.75 29.98 -6.40
N ALA A 18 4.81 30.40 -7.09
CA ALA A 18 5.91 29.50 -7.48
C ALA A 18 6.66 28.93 -6.27
N LEU A 19 6.69 29.63 -5.13
CA LEU A 19 7.29 29.14 -3.89
C LEU A 19 6.36 28.19 -3.11
N LEU A 20 5.05 28.38 -3.19
CA LEU A 20 4.06 27.49 -2.56
C LEU A 20 3.86 26.18 -3.33
N LEU A 21 3.96 26.23 -4.65
CA LEU A 21 3.68 25.10 -5.53
C LEU A 21 4.52 23.84 -5.21
N PRO A 22 5.83 23.91 -4.93
CA PRO A 22 6.61 22.76 -4.48
C PRO A 22 6.05 22.10 -3.21
N ILE A 23 5.68 22.89 -2.20
CA ILE A 23 5.14 22.38 -0.93
C ILE A 23 3.78 21.69 -1.19
N PHE A 24 2.94 22.30 -2.01
CA PHE A 24 1.67 21.73 -2.42
C PHE A 24 1.85 20.40 -3.17
N LEU A 25 2.78 20.33 -4.12
CA LEU A 25 3.10 19.10 -4.85
C LEU A 25 3.62 18.00 -3.93
N LEU A 26 4.45 18.34 -2.95
CA LEU A 26 4.92 17.38 -1.94
C LEU A 26 3.76 16.79 -1.15
N LEU A 27 2.80 17.63 -0.74
CA LEU A 27 1.60 17.18 -0.01
C LEU A 27 0.74 16.25 -0.88
N VAL A 28 0.52 16.60 -2.15
CA VAL A 28 -0.22 15.74 -3.10
C VAL A 28 0.50 14.41 -3.30
N MET A 29 1.82 14.44 -3.50
CA MET A 29 2.66 13.24 -3.66
C MET A 29 2.56 12.31 -2.44
N ALA A 30 2.63 12.85 -1.22
CA ALA A 30 2.47 12.09 0.00
C ALA A 30 1.07 11.44 0.10
N ILE A 31 0.02 12.15 -0.27
CA ILE A 31 -1.36 11.63 -0.30
C ILE A 31 -1.49 10.48 -1.30
N VAL A 32 -0.86 10.59 -2.48
CA VAL A 32 -0.91 9.53 -3.50
C VAL A 32 -0.27 8.24 -3.00
N ASP A 33 0.92 8.31 -2.41
CA ASP A 33 1.58 7.11 -1.88
C ASP A 33 0.82 6.51 -0.68
N LEU A 34 0.26 7.36 0.20
CA LEU A 34 -0.59 6.90 1.30
C LEU A 34 -1.85 6.20 0.78
N GLY A 35 -2.55 6.78 -0.19
CA GLY A 35 -3.75 6.19 -0.78
C GLY A 35 -3.48 4.84 -1.42
N ARG A 36 -2.35 4.70 -2.12
CA ARG A 36 -1.90 3.42 -2.69
C ARG A 36 -1.58 2.40 -1.60
N ALA A 37 -0.85 2.80 -0.55
CA ALA A 37 -0.53 1.91 0.56
C ALA A 37 -1.80 1.40 1.26
N THR A 38 -2.78 2.27 1.52
CA THR A 38 -4.07 1.89 2.12
C THR A 38 -4.85 0.94 1.21
N TYR A 39 -4.92 1.21 -0.10
CA TYR A 39 -5.58 0.32 -1.05
C TYR A 39 -4.95 -1.08 -1.04
N TYR A 40 -3.62 -1.18 -1.14
CA TYR A 40 -2.94 -2.47 -1.13
C TYR A 40 -3.06 -3.19 0.20
N TYR A 41 -3.00 -2.46 1.32
CA TYR A 41 -3.22 -3.03 2.65
C TYR A 41 -4.62 -3.66 2.76
N SER A 42 -5.65 -2.98 2.26
CA SER A 42 -7.03 -3.51 2.22
C SER A 42 -7.14 -4.76 1.37
N ALA A 43 -6.50 -4.77 0.20
CA ALA A 43 -6.48 -5.93 -0.70
C ALA A 43 -5.80 -7.16 -0.06
N ILE A 44 -4.60 -6.99 0.53
CA ILE A 44 -3.91 -8.11 1.21
C ILE A 44 -4.72 -8.60 2.41
N HIS A 45 -5.32 -7.70 3.19
CA HIS A 45 -6.13 -8.04 4.35
C HIS A 45 -7.36 -8.88 3.97
N ASN A 46 -8.07 -8.47 2.92
CA ASN A 46 -9.20 -9.23 2.40
C ASN A 46 -8.77 -10.59 1.84
N SER A 47 -7.69 -10.63 1.05
CA SER A 47 -7.18 -11.87 0.47
C SER A 47 -6.71 -12.88 1.52
N ALA A 48 -6.05 -12.43 2.60
CA ALA A 48 -5.64 -13.29 3.70
C ALA A 48 -6.85 -13.95 4.38
N ARG A 49 -7.91 -13.16 4.62
CA ARG A 49 -9.15 -13.66 5.23
C ARG A 49 -9.85 -14.69 4.34
N GLU A 50 -9.88 -14.47 3.03
CA GLU A 50 -10.46 -15.43 2.09
C GLU A 50 -9.62 -16.70 1.95
N GLY A 51 -8.29 -16.58 1.95
CA GLY A 51 -7.39 -17.74 2.02
C GLY A 51 -7.62 -18.56 3.28
N ALA A 52 -7.71 -17.90 4.44
CA ALA A 52 -8.00 -18.58 5.71
C ALA A 52 -9.37 -19.27 5.68
N ARG A 53 -10.41 -18.63 5.12
CA ARG A 53 -11.75 -19.22 4.97
C ARG A 53 -11.74 -20.47 4.10
N TYR A 54 -11.00 -20.44 2.99
CA TYR A 54 -10.84 -21.62 2.13
C TYR A 54 -10.12 -22.74 2.88
N GLY A 55 -9.04 -22.40 3.59
CA GLY A 55 -8.23 -23.37 4.32
C GLY A 55 -8.87 -23.95 5.58
N VAL A 56 -9.94 -23.34 6.11
CA VAL A 56 -10.79 -24.01 7.12
C VAL A 56 -11.43 -25.27 6.56
N ILE A 57 -11.80 -25.26 5.28
CA ILE A 57 -12.46 -26.38 4.59
C ILE A 57 -11.41 -27.33 3.97
N HIS A 58 -10.29 -26.78 3.50
CA HIS A 58 -9.22 -27.52 2.83
C HIS A 58 -7.85 -27.24 3.51
N PRO A 59 -7.64 -27.69 4.76
CA PRO A 59 -6.42 -27.39 5.51
C PRO A 59 -5.15 -27.98 4.88
N ASP A 60 -5.29 -29.10 4.14
CA ASP A 60 -4.19 -29.81 3.48
C ASP A 60 -3.91 -29.31 2.05
N ASP A 61 -4.57 -28.24 1.60
CA ASP A 61 -4.44 -27.67 0.25
C ASP A 61 -3.81 -26.26 0.26
N PRO A 62 -2.50 -26.14 0.57
CA PRO A 62 -1.82 -24.85 0.58
C PRO A 62 -1.78 -24.18 -0.80
N ALA A 63 -1.77 -24.97 -1.88
CA ALA A 63 -1.78 -24.46 -3.26
C ALA A 63 -3.13 -23.83 -3.61
N GLY A 64 -4.26 -24.42 -3.18
CA GLY A 64 -5.58 -23.83 -3.30
C GLY A 64 -5.73 -22.55 -2.48
N ILE A 65 -5.20 -22.53 -1.24
CA ILE A 65 -5.16 -21.32 -0.42
C ILE A 65 -4.40 -20.20 -1.13
N GLU A 66 -3.22 -20.48 -1.68
CA GLU A 66 -2.43 -19.52 -2.44
C GLU A 66 -3.19 -19.02 -3.66
N THR A 67 -3.84 -19.91 -4.42
CA THR A 67 -4.65 -19.55 -5.58
C THR A 67 -5.81 -18.61 -5.21
N VAL A 68 -6.50 -18.87 -4.09
CA VAL A 68 -7.58 -18.01 -3.58
C VAL A 68 -7.02 -16.64 -3.19
N VAL A 69 -5.90 -16.59 -2.48
CA VAL A 69 -5.25 -15.33 -2.10
C VAL A 69 -4.91 -14.52 -3.36
N LEU A 70 -4.19 -15.11 -4.32
CA LEU A 70 -3.79 -14.45 -5.55
C LEU A 70 -4.98 -13.93 -6.37
N THR A 71 -6.06 -14.71 -6.44
CA THR A 71 -7.29 -14.30 -7.15
C THR A 71 -7.98 -13.13 -6.45
N LYS A 72 -7.85 -13.01 -5.12
CA LYS A 72 -8.47 -11.95 -4.31
C LYS A 72 -7.56 -10.73 -4.11
N SER A 73 -6.28 -10.81 -4.45
CA SER A 73 -5.32 -9.69 -4.42
C SER A 73 -5.37 -8.83 -5.69
N VAL A 74 -6.57 -8.37 -6.07
CA VAL A 74 -6.78 -7.58 -7.29
C VAL A 74 -5.95 -6.29 -7.26
N GLY A 75 -5.28 -5.98 -8.37
CA GLY A 75 -4.46 -4.77 -8.51
C GLY A 75 -3.05 -4.89 -7.91
N LEU A 76 -2.69 -6.03 -7.32
CA LEU A 76 -1.33 -6.31 -6.87
C LEU A 76 -0.58 -7.10 -7.94
N ASN A 77 0.72 -6.86 -8.05
CA ASN A 77 1.60 -7.70 -8.86
C ASN A 77 1.98 -8.95 -8.05
N PRO A 78 1.66 -10.17 -8.52
CA PRO A 78 2.00 -11.42 -7.83
C PRO A 78 3.49 -11.60 -7.54
N ALA A 79 4.37 -11.03 -8.36
CA ALA A 79 5.82 -11.15 -8.18
C ALA A 79 6.34 -10.51 -6.87
N PHE A 80 5.57 -9.62 -6.25
CA PHE A 80 5.91 -8.95 -5.00
C PHE A 80 5.06 -9.43 -3.82
N LEU A 81 4.27 -10.49 -4.02
CA LEU A 81 3.36 -11.03 -3.03
C LEU A 81 3.90 -12.36 -2.53
N THR A 82 3.94 -12.54 -1.21
CA THR A 82 4.29 -13.81 -0.58
C THR A 82 3.15 -14.26 0.30
N VAL A 83 2.71 -15.50 0.08
CA VAL A 83 1.69 -16.16 0.90
C VAL A 83 2.39 -17.17 1.78
N THR A 84 2.05 -17.19 3.06
CA THR A 84 2.56 -18.19 4.00
C THR A 84 1.39 -18.70 4.82
N THR A 85 1.11 -19.99 4.67
CA THR A 85 0.11 -20.70 5.45
C THR A 85 0.82 -21.51 6.52
N ILE A 86 0.40 -21.35 7.76
CA ILE A 86 0.84 -22.19 8.87
C ILE A 86 -0.42 -22.75 9.56
N LEU A 87 -0.30 -23.96 10.11
CA LEU A 87 -1.26 -24.53 11.06
C LEU A 87 -0.59 -24.47 12.44
N PRO A 88 -0.85 -23.43 13.25
CA PRO A 88 -0.21 -23.32 14.58
C PRO A 88 -0.65 -24.44 15.53
N ASP A 89 -1.81 -25.05 15.26
CA ASP A 89 -2.42 -26.13 16.02
C ASP A 89 -3.28 -26.98 15.06
N GLU A 90 -3.70 -28.17 15.47
CA GLU A 90 -4.55 -29.07 14.65
C GLU A 90 -5.92 -28.45 14.30
N LYS A 91 -6.35 -27.43 15.05
CA LYS A 91 -7.67 -26.80 14.91
C LYS A 91 -7.62 -25.39 14.37
N THR A 92 -6.46 -24.86 14.00
CA THR A 92 -6.35 -23.46 13.57
C THR A 92 -5.52 -23.34 12.31
N ILE A 93 -6.03 -22.63 11.33
CA ILE A 93 -5.26 -22.21 10.17
C ILE A 93 -4.94 -20.73 10.26
N GLN A 94 -3.71 -20.38 9.91
CA GLN A 94 -3.25 -19.00 9.83
C GLN A 94 -2.66 -18.74 8.44
N VAL A 95 -3.26 -17.78 7.73
CA VAL A 95 -2.80 -17.32 6.43
C VAL A 95 -2.18 -15.94 6.59
N THR A 96 -0.90 -15.84 6.23
CA THR A 96 -0.14 -14.59 6.21
C THR A 96 0.08 -14.18 4.76
N VAL A 97 -0.25 -12.93 4.44
CA VAL A 97 -0.02 -12.35 3.12
C VAL A 97 0.86 -11.13 3.30
N THR A 98 2.02 -11.13 2.65
CA THR A 98 2.92 -9.98 2.60
C THR A 98 3.06 -9.47 1.18
N PHE A 99 3.24 -8.15 1.06
CA PHE A 99 3.40 -7.46 -0.21
C PHE A 99 4.50 -6.41 -0.11
N GLN A 100 5.43 -6.43 -1.05
CA GLN A 100 6.49 -5.42 -1.13
C GLN A 100 5.96 -4.18 -1.86
N PHE A 101 5.59 -3.17 -1.08
CA PHE A 101 5.09 -1.90 -1.60
C PHE A 101 6.26 -0.97 -1.91
N ARG A 102 6.35 -0.53 -3.17
CA ARG A 102 7.29 0.51 -3.59
C ARG A 102 6.62 1.87 -3.64
N VAL A 103 7.15 2.81 -2.86
CA VAL A 103 6.75 4.22 -2.94
C VAL A 103 7.13 4.77 -4.31
N VAL A 104 6.24 5.54 -4.92
CA VAL A 104 6.50 6.14 -6.23
C VAL A 104 7.25 7.45 -6.08
N THR A 105 7.10 8.13 -4.94
CA THR A 105 7.69 9.45 -4.73
C THR A 105 9.07 9.32 -4.06
N PRO A 106 10.17 9.75 -4.72
CA PRO A 106 11.51 9.58 -4.18
C PRO A 106 11.74 10.32 -2.85
N ILE A 107 10.98 11.39 -2.60
CA ILE A 107 11.10 12.22 -1.40
C ILE A 107 10.55 11.49 -0.18
N VAL A 108 9.41 10.78 -0.34
CA VAL A 108 8.89 9.92 0.75
C VAL A 108 9.89 8.81 1.03
N GLY A 109 10.46 8.20 0.00
CA GLY A 109 11.51 7.19 0.16
C GLY A 109 12.76 7.70 0.86
N ALA A 110 13.21 8.92 0.53
CA ALA A 110 14.34 9.57 1.18
C ALA A 110 14.07 9.89 2.67
N LEU A 111 12.82 10.22 3.03
CA LEU A 111 12.42 10.48 4.41
C LEU A 111 12.36 9.22 5.27
N ILE A 112 11.87 8.11 4.72
CA ILE A 112 11.72 6.83 5.44
C ILE A 112 12.99 5.95 5.37
N GLY A 113 13.97 6.35 4.55
CA GLY A 113 15.26 5.65 4.40
C GLY A 113 15.23 4.46 3.43
N SER A 114 14.08 4.12 2.85
CA SER A 114 13.92 3.07 1.83
C SER A 114 12.82 3.43 0.83
N ASN A 115 12.94 2.97 -0.41
CA ASN A 115 11.82 3.06 -1.37
C ASN A 115 10.85 1.87 -1.27
N GLU A 116 11.17 0.90 -0.40
CA GLU A 116 10.46 -0.35 -0.26
C GLU A 116 9.96 -0.48 1.17
N VAL A 117 8.67 -0.77 1.30
CA VAL A 117 7.97 -0.98 2.56
C VAL A 117 7.22 -2.30 2.46
N THR A 118 7.44 -3.19 3.41
CA THR A 118 6.69 -4.46 3.46
C THR A 118 5.35 -4.23 4.14
N LEU A 119 4.26 -4.44 3.42
CA LEU A 119 2.91 -4.48 3.97
C LEU A 119 2.58 -5.94 4.28
N GLY A 120 2.01 -6.21 5.46
CA GLY A 120 1.67 -7.56 5.89
C GLY A 120 0.32 -7.63 6.55
N SER A 121 -0.41 -8.70 6.30
CA SER A 121 -1.66 -9.02 6.99
C SER A 121 -1.70 -10.50 7.35
N ARG A 122 -2.37 -10.82 8.45
CA ARG A 122 -2.54 -12.19 8.96
C ARG A 122 -4.01 -12.41 9.27
N ALA A 123 -4.54 -13.54 8.83
CA ALA A 123 -5.86 -14.00 9.17
C ALA A 123 -5.77 -15.39 9.82
N THR A 124 -6.39 -15.54 10.98
CA THR A 124 -6.49 -16.81 11.71
C THR A 124 -7.94 -17.26 11.73
N MET A 125 -8.21 -18.53 11.45
CA MET A 125 -9.54 -19.13 11.56
C MET A 125 -9.45 -20.53 12.14
N ARG A 126 -10.48 -20.92 12.89
CA ARG A 126 -10.59 -22.25 13.48
C ARG A 126 -11.11 -23.24 12.42
N ILE A 127 -10.45 -24.37 12.28
CA ILE A 127 -10.90 -25.50 11.47
C ILE A 127 -12.12 -26.09 12.17
N GLU A 128 -13.24 -26.14 11.46
CA GLU A 128 -14.45 -26.80 11.93
C GLU A 128 -14.39 -28.25 11.47
N GLY A 129 -14.00 -29.14 12.39
CA GLY A 129 -14.08 -30.59 12.27
C GLY A 129 -14.93 -31.15 13.40
#